data_AF-A0A535L289-F1
#
_entry.id   AF-A0A535L289-F1
#
_cell.length_a   1.000
_cell.length_b   1.000
_cell.length_c   1.000
_cell.angle_alpha   90.00
_cell.angle_beta   90.00
_cell.angle_gamma   90.00
#
_symmetry.space_group_name_H-M   'P 1'
#
loop_
_entity.id
_entity.type
_entity.pdbx_description
1 polymer ?
#
loop_
_entity_poly.entity_id
_entity_poly.type
_entity_poly.pdbx_seq_one_letter_code
_entity_poly.pdbx_strand_id
1 'polypeptide(L)'
;MRYKYTIFLVILLLGTFFISGHFFHSTKAAGQFAPMDVGDLPPLIRVSQLLGSDHANRTLQMSVGLKVRNQDQLNTLLHDLYNPSSPRYHQFLSVDEFAQQFGPTTDQQQA
;
A
#
# COMPACT_ATOMS: atom_id res chain seq x y z
N MET A 1 -49.84 -46.24 21.83
CA MET A 1 -48.84 -45.33 22.46
C MET A 1 -47.36 -45.74 22.26
N ARG A 2 -47.03 -46.83 21.54
CA ARG A 2 -45.64 -47.34 21.45
C ARG A 2 -44.81 -46.83 20.25
N TYR A 3 -45.45 -46.23 19.25
CA TYR A 3 -44.82 -45.74 18.00
C TYR A 3 -44.27 -44.31 18.10
N LYS A 4 -44.68 -43.56 19.13
CA LYS A 4 -44.25 -42.17 19.37
C LYS A 4 -42.78 -42.10 19.82
N TYR A 5 -42.33 -43.07 20.61
CA TYR A 5 -40.95 -43.13 21.13
C TYR A 5 -39.95 -43.65 20.09
N THR A 6 -40.38 -44.54 19.19
CA THR A 6 -39.54 -45.02 18.09
C THR A 6 -39.26 -43.94 17.05
N ILE A 7 -40.24 -43.09 16.72
CA ILE A 7 -40.04 -41.94 15.83
C ILE A 7 -39.06 -40.92 16.45
N PHE A 8 -39.18 -40.67 17.75
CA PHE A 8 -38.27 -39.75 18.46
C PHE A 8 -36.83 -40.28 18.52
N LEU A 9 -36.64 -41.61 18.66
CA LEU A 9 -35.33 -42.24 18.71
C LEU A 9 -34.64 -42.25 17.33
N VAL A 10 -35.40 -42.40 16.25
CA VAL A 10 -34.88 -42.32 14.87
C VAL A 10 -34.43 -40.89 14.52
N ILE A 11 -35.20 -39.87 14.94
CA ILE A 11 -34.82 -38.46 14.72
C ILE A 11 -33.58 -38.07 15.53
N LEU A 12 -33.43 -38.61 16.74
CA LEU A 12 -32.26 -38.36 17.59
C LEU A 12 -30.99 -39.06 17.08
N LEU A 13 -31.12 -40.20 16.38
CA LEU A 13 -30.00 -40.86 15.70
C LEU A 13 -29.62 -40.25 14.34
N LEU A 14 -30.55 -39.56 13.66
CA LEU A 14 -30.29 -38.87 12.39
C LEU A 14 -29.72 -37.45 12.57
N GLY A 15 -29.81 -36.85 13.75
CA GLY A 15 -29.36 -35.47 14.03
C GLY A 15 -27.84 -35.30 14.18
N THR A 16 -27.06 -36.36 14.33
CA THR A 16 -25.60 -36.27 14.55
C THR A 16 -24.77 -36.29 13.27
N PHE A 17 -25.39 -36.51 12.11
CA PHE A 17 -24.68 -36.56 10.82
C PHE A 17 -24.59 -35.19 10.10
N PHE A 18 -25.02 -34.09 10.74
CA PHE A 18 -24.97 -32.73 10.20
C PHE A 18 -23.87 -31.85 10.81
N ILE A 19 -22.90 -32.43 11.51
CA ILE A 19 -21.73 -31.72 12.09
C ILE A 19 -20.43 -32.20 11.43
N SER A 20 -20.49 -32.64 10.17
CA SER A 20 -19.30 -32.88 9.36
C SER A 20 -18.87 -31.60 8.64
N GLY A 21 -18.16 -30.75 9.38
CA GLY A 21 -17.02 -30.04 8.81
C GLY A 21 -17.27 -28.75 8.04
N HIS A 22 -17.91 -27.75 8.64
CA HIS A 22 -17.55 -26.35 8.35
C HIS A 22 -16.20 -26.01 9.01
N PHE A 23 -15.15 -26.76 8.68
CA PHE A 23 -13.77 -26.38 8.99
C PHE A 23 -13.14 -25.83 7.72
N PHE A 24 -13.72 -24.74 7.20
CA PHE A 24 -12.91 -23.81 6.44
C PHE A 24 -12.01 -23.09 7.44
N HIS A 25 -10.89 -23.73 7.78
CA HIS A 25 -9.75 -23.01 8.30
C HIS A 25 -9.27 -22.12 7.16
N SER A 26 -9.83 -20.91 7.06
CA SER A 26 -9.09 -19.82 6.45
C SER A 26 -7.87 -19.61 7.34
N THR A 27 -6.80 -20.34 7.05
CA THR A 27 -5.47 -19.94 7.49
C THR A 27 -5.30 -18.56 6.88
N LYS A 28 -5.48 -17.52 7.70
CA LYS A 28 -4.83 -16.26 7.41
C LYS A 28 -3.36 -16.59 7.52
N ALA A 29 -2.77 -17.03 6.40
CA ALA A 29 -1.37 -16.77 6.12
C ALA A 29 -1.28 -15.25 6.09
N ALA A 30 -1.23 -14.65 7.28
CA ALA A 30 -0.60 -13.37 7.49
C ALA A 30 0.87 -13.65 7.22
N GLY A 31 1.21 -13.81 5.94
CA GLY A 31 2.52 -13.40 5.49
C GLY A 31 2.63 -11.99 6.02
N GLN A 32 3.47 -11.83 7.05
CA GLN A 32 3.88 -10.53 7.52
C GLN A 32 4.69 -9.91 6.39
N PHE A 33 4.01 -9.50 5.32
CA PHE A 33 4.41 -8.37 4.53
C PHE A 33 4.27 -7.20 5.49
N ALA A 34 5.27 -7.02 6.36
CA ALA A 34 5.50 -5.71 6.94
C ALA A 34 5.77 -4.83 5.72
N PRO A 35 4.85 -3.93 5.34
CA PRO A 35 5.11 -3.07 4.20
C PRO A 35 6.41 -2.33 4.54
N MET A 36 7.43 -2.57 3.73
CA MET A 36 8.56 -1.66 3.65
C MET A 36 7.95 -0.28 3.40
N ASP A 37 8.46 0.75 4.06
CA ASP A 37 7.94 2.11 3.92
C ASP A 37 8.26 2.62 2.50
N VAL A 38 7.45 2.20 1.52
CA VAL A 38 7.52 2.59 0.11
C VAL A 38 6.65 3.84 -0.11
N GLY A 39 6.68 4.76 0.86
CA GLY A 39 5.83 5.95 0.88
C GLY A 39 4.35 5.65 1.11
N ASP A 40 3.51 6.64 0.80
CA ASP A 40 2.07 6.56 1.02
C ASP A 40 1.43 5.52 0.10
N LEU A 41 1.10 4.37 0.70
CA LEU A 41 0.36 3.31 0.03
C LEU A 41 -1.01 3.84 -0.44
N PRO A 42 -1.37 3.67 -1.72
CA PRO A 42 -2.65 4.15 -2.24
C PRO A 42 -3.85 3.62 -1.41
N PRO A 43 -4.87 4.46 -1.13
CA PRO A 43 -6.05 4.08 -0.35
C PRO A 43 -6.75 2.80 -0.84
N LEU A 44 -6.70 2.54 -2.14
CA LEU A 44 -7.31 1.38 -2.79
C LEU A 44 -6.78 0.03 -2.28
N ILE A 45 -5.59 0.01 -1.66
CA ILE A 45 -5.05 -1.21 -1.02
C ILE A 45 -5.92 -1.66 0.15
N ARG A 46 -6.68 -0.75 0.81
CA ARG A 46 -7.57 -1.12 1.92
C ARG A 46 -8.78 -1.96 1.50
N VAL A 47 -9.19 -1.86 0.23
CA VAL A 47 -10.36 -2.56 -0.31
C VAL A 47 -10.00 -3.63 -1.32
N SER A 48 -8.70 -3.85 -1.56
CA SER A 48 -8.23 -4.88 -2.48
C SER A 48 -8.21 -6.26 -1.79
N GLN A 49 -8.24 -7.30 -2.62
CA GLN A 49 -8.08 -8.67 -2.18
C GLN A 49 -6.73 -9.19 -2.70
N LEU A 50 -5.93 -9.77 -1.81
CA LEU A 50 -4.70 -10.45 -2.20
C LEU A 50 -5.07 -11.76 -2.91
N LEU A 51 -4.75 -11.86 -4.21
CA LEU A 51 -5.07 -13.03 -5.04
C LEU A 51 -4.04 -14.16 -4.92
N GLY A 52 -2.87 -13.87 -4.35
CA GLY A 52 -1.75 -14.80 -4.23
C GLY A 52 -0.42 -14.14 -4.58
N SER A 53 0.67 -14.89 -4.44
CA SER A 53 2.00 -14.43 -4.86
C SER A 53 2.15 -14.52 -6.37
N ASP A 54 2.85 -13.54 -6.94
CA ASP A 54 3.21 -13.55 -8.35
C ASP A 54 4.42 -14.45 -8.63
N HIS A 55 4.74 -14.68 -9.91
CA HIS A 55 5.93 -15.40 -10.34
C HIS A 55 7.19 -14.72 -9.80
N ALA A 56 8.05 -15.48 -9.10
CA ALA A 56 9.26 -14.98 -8.47
C ALA A 56 10.24 -14.27 -9.44
N ASN A 57 10.19 -14.63 -10.72
CA ASN A 57 11.08 -14.10 -11.76
C ASN A 57 10.40 -13.08 -12.68
N ARG A 58 9.26 -12.51 -12.27
CA ARG A 58 8.60 -11.46 -13.05
C ARG A 58 9.43 -10.18 -13.01
N THR A 59 9.76 -9.63 -14.18
CA THR A 59 10.36 -8.29 -14.27
C THR A 59 9.30 -7.23 -13.98
N LEU A 60 9.56 -6.38 -12.98
CA LEU A 60 8.74 -5.22 -12.65
C LEU A 60 9.43 -3.95 -13.15
N GLN A 61 8.69 -3.08 -13.82
CA GLN A 61 9.14 -1.73 -14.14
C GLN A 61 8.74 -0.82 -12.98
N MET A 62 9.72 -0.24 -12.30
CA MET A 62 9.51 0.62 -11.15
C MET A 62 10.25 1.94 -11.37
N SER A 63 9.66 3.03 -10.88
CA SER A 63 10.31 4.33 -10.85
C SER A 63 10.54 4.72 -9.40
N VAL A 64 11.75 5.18 -9.10
CA VAL A 64 12.13 5.64 -7.75
C VAL A 64 12.31 7.15 -7.80
N GLY A 65 11.49 7.86 -7.03
CA GLY A 65 11.63 9.30 -6.83
C GLY A 65 12.69 9.57 -5.76
N LEU A 66 13.71 10.37 -6.10
CA LEU A 66 14.73 10.80 -5.16
C LEU A 66 14.33 12.09 -4.47
N LYS A 67 14.77 12.25 -3.22
CA LYS A 67 14.55 13.48 -2.46
C LYS A 67 15.31 14.64 -3.11
N VAL A 68 14.65 15.79 -3.23
CA VAL A 68 15.29 17.04 -3.61
C VAL A 68 16.24 17.51 -2.51
N ARG A 69 17.28 18.23 -2.91
CA ARG A 69 18.23 18.85 -2.00
C ARG A 69 17.72 20.20 -1.54
N ASN A 70 18.32 20.72 -0.47
CA ASN A 70 18.19 22.14 -0.09
C ASN A 70 16.75 22.60 0.18
N GLN A 71 15.95 21.77 0.87
CA GLN A 71 14.52 22.03 1.09
C GLN A 71 14.21 23.41 1.71
N ASP A 72 15.03 23.87 2.67
CA ASP A 72 14.83 25.18 3.30
C ASP A 72 15.04 26.35 2.33
N GLN A 73 16.00 26.20 1.42
CA GLN A 73 16.28 27.19 0.37
C GLN A 73 15.18 27.17 -0.69
N LEU A 74 14.65 25.98 -1.02
CA LEU A 74 13.50 25.83 -1.90
C LEU A 74 12.25 26.49 -1.30
N ASN A 75 12.00 26.31 -0.01
CA ASN A 75 10.88 26.94 0.68
C ASN A 75 11.01 28.48 0.67
N THR A 76 12.21 29.00 0.92
CA THR A 76 12.51 30.44 0.82
C THR A 76 12.26 30.95 -0.60
N LEU A 77 12.75 30.24 -1.63
CA LEU A 77 12.52 30.59 -3.03
C LEU A 77 11.02 30.66 -3.33
N LEU A 78 10.25 29.65 -2.94
CA LEU A 78 8.81 29.62 -3.17
C LEU A 78 8.10 30.80 -2.50
N HIS A 79 8.46 31.13 -1.26
CA HIS A 79 7.92 32.30 -0.58
C HIS A 79 8.21 33.60 -1.35
N ASP A 80 9.45 33.78 -1.80
CA ASP A 80 9.87 34.98 -2.53
C ASP A 80 9.26 35.09 -3.92
N LEU A 81 8.98 33.98 -4.59
CA LEU A 81 8.34 33.96 -5.91
C LEU A 81 6.88 34.43 -5.86
N TYR A 82 6.20 34.24 -4.74
CA TYR A 82 4.78 34.56 -4.58
C TYR A 82 4.50 35.78 -3.70
N ASN A 83 5.53 36.41 -3.13
CA ASN A 83 5.41 37.67 -2.39
C ASN A 83 5.55 38.88 -3.33
N PRO A 84 4.51 39.72 -3.54
CA PRO A 84 4.60 40.88 -4.43
C PRO A 84 5.62 41.95 -4.00
N SER A 85 6.02 41.98 -2.73
CA SER A 85 7.06 42.88 -2.23
C SER A 85 8.48 42.34 -2.43
N SER A 86 8.61 41.09 -2.87
CA SER A 86 9.90 40.48 -3.16
C SER A 86 10.44 40.96 -4.51
N PRO A 87 11.75 41.24 -4.64
CA PRO A 87 12.37 41.52 -5.93
C PRO A 87 12.33 40.31 -6.87
N ARG A 88 12.06 39.10 -6.35
CA ARG A 88 11.96 37.85 -7.11
C ARG A 88 10.53 37.47 -7.47
N TYR A 89 9.56 38.35 -7.23
CA TYR A 89 8.15 38.06 -7.53
C TYR A 89 7.97 37.63 -8.99
N HIS A 90 7.37 36.45 -9.19
CA HIS A 90 7.18 35.82 -10.50
C HIS A 90 8.46 35.64 -11.36
N GLN A 91 9.64 35.67 -10.75
CA GLN A 91 10.91 35.40 -11.44
C GLN A 91 11.28 33.91 -11.31
N PHE A 92 10.55 33.07 -12.03
CA PHE A 92 10.71 31.61 -11.98
C PHE A 92 12.06 31.13 -12.53
N LEU A 93 12.56 30.05 -11.95
CA LEU A 93 13.73 29.34 -12.48
C LEU A 93 13.34 28.53 -13.72
N SER A 94 14.29 28.38 -14.64
CA SER A 94 14.23 27.34 -15.66
C SER A 94 14.37 25.95 -15.04
N VAL A 95 14.00 24.92 -15.82
CA VAL A 95 14.12 23.51 -15.39
C VAL A 95 15.57 23.16 -15.04
N ASP A 96 16.54 23.62 -15.83
CA ASP A 96 17.95 23.31 -15.60
C ASP A 96 18.50 24.00 -14.35
N GLU A 97 18.12 25.26 -14.09
CA GLU A 97 18.49 25.96 -12.86
C GLU A 97 17.90 25.28 -11.63
N PHE A 98 16.64 24.82 -11.71
CA PHE A 98 16.02 24.06 -10.63
C PHE A 98 16.77 22.74 -10.40
N ALA A 99 17.04 21.98 -11.46
CA ALA A 99 17.75 20.70 -11.37
C ALA A 99 19.16 20.88 -10.77
N GLN A 100 19.88 21.93 -11.16
CA GLN A 100 21.20 22.23 -10.63
C GLN A 100 21.17 22.60 -9.13
N GLN A 101 20.19 23.40 -8.71
CA GLN A 101 20.13 23.91 -7.33
C GLN A 101 19.48 22.93 -6.35
N PHE A 102 18.43 22.21 -6.79
CA PHE A 102 17.56 21.40 -5.93
C PHE A 102 17.44 19.94 -6.37
N GLY A 103 17.77 19.62 -7.62
CA GLY A 103 17.76 18.23 -8.10
C GLY A 103 18.82 17.36 -7.40
N PRO A 104 18.65 16.03 -7.35
CA PRO A 104 19.63 15.10 -6.80
C PRO A 104 21.01 15.26 -7.46
N THR A 105 22.10 15.04 -6.71
CA THR A 105 23.43 14.96 -7.33
C THR A 105 23.60 13.64 -8.08
N THR A 106 24.58 13.58 -9.00
CA THR A 106 24.96 12.34 -9.69
C THR A 106 25.23 11.20 -8.70
N ASP A 107 25.94 11.49 -7.61
CA ASP A 107 26.24 10.47 -6.58
C ASP A 107 24.97 9.93 -5.92
N GLN A 108 23.97 10.79 -5.65
CA GLN A 108 22.69 10.37 -5.09
C GLN A 108 21.82 9.57 -6.07
N GLN A 109 22.05 9.73 -7.38
CA GLN A 109 21.37 8.96 -8.42
C GLN A 109 21.99 7.58 -8.64
N GLN A 110 23.26 7.40 -8.25
CA GLN A 110 24.04 6.18 -8.47
C GLN A 110 24.15 5.29 -7.22
N ALA A 111 23.82 5.81 -6.05
CA ALA A 111 23.84 5.10 -4.76
C ALA A 111 22.69 4.07 -4.66
#